data_AF-D5SI93-F1
#
_entry.id   AF-D5SI93-F1
#
_cell.length_a   1.000
_cell.length_b   1.000
_cell.length_c   1.000
_cell.angle_alpha   90.00
_cell.angle_beta   90.00
_cell.angle_gamma   90.00
#
_symmetry.space_group_name_H-M   'P 1'
#
loop_
_entity.id
_entity.type
_entity.pdbx_description
1 polymer ?
#
loop_
_entity_poly.entity_id
_entity_poly.type
_entity_poly.pdbx_seq_one_letter_code
_entity_poly.pdbx_strand_id
1 'polypeptide(L)'
;MTALVPAPAPAPAGPAVRRRAHADVTTADGMQISGSAARRLIDSVPRNSHDARASRWRTFTTWCGEHGWDATEPGAVLSHLADLADHGHPTGTLEAHFSTLRGLRQIGTSPPASTFTTPRITTVKVDDPATGRPVPVKALVIKLRRSKADQRARGHEIRILAPGDDELCPIWALEEWLEVFAADGQLAARPLLRRIDRHGNIGAKAADRHTKDPLRRGGITAETVSDLVTSTARAADLTPTPTAEEKAAATAAKQEAYAAAGAAPTAEEAGTILKAWRTAAWAARQAVRRITGHSMRRGCMQAMLGAGHPAEKVALHSRHSVSRSAFDVYREKKLTWAEATTRGVLDLAA
;
A
#
# COMPACT_ATOMS: atom_id res chain seq x y z
N MET A 1 16.69 -60.07 -64.77
CA MET A 1 16.69 -59.88 -63.31
C MET A 1 17.06 -58.43 -63.04
N THR A 2 16.06 -57.57 -62.86
CA THR A 2 16.25 -56.15 -62.54
C THR A 2 15.86 -56.00 -61.08
N ALA A 3 16.87 -55.81 -60.22
CA ALA A 3 16.68 -55.72 -58.77
C ALA A 3 15.95 -54.41 -58.41
N LEU A 4 14.83 -54.54 -57.70
CA LEU A 4 14.14 -53.42 -57.07
C LEU A 4 15.01 -52.86 -55.93
N VAL A 5 15.31 -51.57 -56.01
CA VAL A 5 15.92 -50.80 -54.91
C VAL A 5 14.84 -50.54 -53.85
N PRO A 6 15.06 -50.89 -52.57
CA PRO A 6 14.10 -50.62 -51.50
C PRO A 6 14.03 -49.11 -51.18
N ALA A 7 12.83 -48.63 -50.90
CA ALA A 7 12.55 -47.23 -50.56
C ALA A 7 13.24 -46.78 -49.25
N PRO A 8 13.66 -45.51 -49.15
CA PRO A 8 14.34 -44.99 -47.96
C PRO A 8 13.39 -44.98 -46.73
N ALA A 9 13.94 -45.35 -45.57
CA ALA A 9 13.22 -45.37 -44.31
C ALA A 9 12.73 -43.97 -43.91
N PRO A 10 11.54 -43.84 -43.30
CA PRO A 10 11.02 -42.56 -42.84
C PRO A 10 11.90 -41.98 -41.73
N ALA A 11 12.16 -40.68 -41.81
CA ALA A 11 12.97 -39.94 -40.84
C ALA A 11 12.39 -40.03 -39.42
N PRO A 12 13.23 -40.04 -38.37
CA PRO A 12 12.78 -40.12 -36.99
C PRO A 12 11.91 -38.90 -36.63
N ALA A 13 10.76 -39.16 -36.00
CA ALA A 13 9.87 -38.11 -35.51
C ALA A 13 10.61 -37.24 -34.48
N GLY A 14 10.72 -35.93 -34.76
CA GLY A 14 11.32 -34.95 -33.86
C GLY A 14 10.60 -34.89 -32.49
N PRO A 15 11.23 -34.29 -31.46
CA PRO A 15 10.69 -34.28 -30.11
C PRO A 15 9.28 -33.67 -30.08
N ALA A 16 8.32 -34.41 -29.50
CA ALA A 16 6.94 -33.97 -29.39
C ALA A 16 6.82 -32.69 -28.56
N VAL A 17 6.58 -31.56 -29.23
CA VAL A 17 6.34 -30.26 -28.57
C VAL A 17 4.98 -30.32 -27.89
N ARG A 18 4.96 -30.37 -26.55
CA ARG A 18 3.71 -30.30 -25.77
C ARG A 18 3.03 -28.96 -26.02
N ARG A 19 1.78 -28.98 -26.51
CA ARG A 19 0.98 -27.75 -26.69
C ARG A 19 0.80 -27.05 -25.34
N ARG A 20 1.20 -25.78 -25.29
CA ARG A 20 1.01 -24.92 -24.12
C ARG A 20 -0.43 -24.42 -24.08
N ALA A 21 -0.99 -24.26 -22.88
CA ALA A 21 -2.37 -23.81 -22.67
C ALA A 21 -2.62 -22.34 -23.08
N HIS A 22 -1.55 -21.55 -23.22
CA HIS A 22 -1.61 -20.15 -23.66
C HIS A 22 -0.55 -19.90 -24.73
N ALA A 23 -0.90 -19.11 -25.74
CA ALA A 23 0.03 -18.69 -26.78
C ALA A 23 1.17 -17.88 -26.18
N ASP A 24 2.37 -18.04 -26.75
CA ASP A 24 3.53 -17.23 -26.39
C ASP A 24 3.29 -15.77 -26.85
N VAL A 25 3.85 -14.83 -26.10
CA VAL A 25 3.70 -13.38 -26.31
C VAL A 25 5.07 -12.82 -26.65
N THR A 26 5.13 -11.95 -27.65
CA THR A 26 6.33 -11.20 -27.98
C THR A 26 6.30 -9.85 -27.26
N THR A 27 7.34 -9.58 -26.50
CA THR A 27 7.57 -8.30 -25.81
C THR A 27 7.97 -7.21 -26.80
N ALA A 28 7.93 -5.94 -26.38
CA ALA A 28 8.25 -4.79 -27.25
C ALA A 28 9.72 -4.78 -27.73
N ASP A 29 10.62 -5.44 -27.00
CA ASP A 29 12.04 -5.66 -27.33
C ASP A 29 12.28 -6.95 -28.13
N GLY A 30 11.23 -7.60 -28.62
CA GLY A 30 11.33 -8.80 -29.48
C GLY A 30 11.59 -10.10 -28.73
N MET A 31 11.66 -10.09 -27.39
CA MET A 31 11.81 -11.30 -26.59
C MET A 31 10.49 -12.10 -26.53
N GLN A 32 10.56 -13.39 -26.83
CA GLN A 32 9.44 -14.31 -26.73
C GLN A 32 9.30 -14.81 -25.29
N ILE A 33 8.14 -14.59 -24.67
CA ILE A 33 7.80 -15.11 -23.34
C ILE A 33 6.56 -16.00 -23.43
N SER A 34 6.43 -16.99 -22.56
CA SER A 34 5.21 -17.82 -22.57
C SER A 34 4.00 -17.04 -22.08
N GLY A 35 2.81 -17.29 -22.64
CA GLY A 35 1.58 -16.62 -22.21
C GLY A 35 1.26 -16.83 -20.72
N SER A 36 1.71 -17.95 -20.14
CA SER A 36 1.61 -18.21 -18.70
C SER A 36 2.62 -17.41 -17.88
N ALA A 37 3.83 -17.15 -18.37
CA ALA A 37 4.81 -16.27 -17.73
C ALA A 37 4.36 -14.80 -17.78
N ALA A 38 3.87 -14.34 -18.94
CA ALA A 38 3.30 -13.00 -19.10
C ALA A 38 2.15 -12.75 -18.11
N ARG A 39 1.21 -13.70 -18.02
CA ARG A 39 0.09 -13.65 -17.09
C ARG A 39 0.53 -13.65 -15.62
N ARG A 40 1.49 -14.50 -15.23
CA ARG A 40 2.01 -14.56 -13.85
C ARG A 40 2.80 -13.30 -13.47
N LEU A 41 3.51 -12.69 -14.40
CA LEU A 41 4.18 -11.40 -14.18
C LEU A 41 3.17 -10.27 -13.91
N ILE A 42 2.03 -10.29 -14.60
CA ILE A 42 0.91 -9.35 -14.38
C ILE A 42 0.20 -9.64 -13.04
N ASP A 43 -0.11 -10.92 -12.76
CA ASP A 43 -0.90 -11.35 -11.60
C ASP A 43 -0.11 -11.39 -10.28
N SER A 44 1.23 -11.43 -10.33
CA SER A 44 2.10 -11.50 -9.14
C SER A 44 2.26 -10.17 -8.39
N VAL A 45 1.66 -9.08 -8.89
CA VAL A 45 1.84 -7.74 -8.35
C VAL A 45 0.56 -7.25 -7.65
N PRO A 46 0.67 -6.80 -6.38
CA PRO A 46 -0.44 -6.20 -5.64
C PRO A 46 -0.96 -4.88 -6.19
N ARG A 47 -2.29 -4.68 -6.12
CA ARG A 47 -3.00 -3.65 -6.89
C ARG A 47 -2.73 -2.19 -6.53
N ASN A 48 -2.39 -1.88 -5.28
CA ASN A 48 -1.92 -0.54 -4.88
C ASN A 48 -0.59 -0.16 -5.57
N SER A 49 0.10 -1.14 -6.14
CA SER A 49 1.30 -0.91 -6.93
C SER A 49 0.99 -0.55 -8.38
N HIS A 50 -0.25 -0.71 -8.88
CA HIS A 50 -0.60 -0.29 -10.25
C HIS A 50 -0.71 1.23 -10.37
N ASP A 51 -1.40 1.90 -9.46
CA ASP A 51 -1.53 3.38 -9.49
C ASP A 51 -0.18 4.06 -9.30
N ALA A 52 0.64 3.53 -8.38
CA ALA A 52 2.01 3.98 -8.19
C ALA A 52 2.87 3.73 -9.46
N ARG A 53 2.71 2.58 -10.13
CA ARG A 53 3.42 2.29 -11.38
C ARG A 53 2.98 3.20 -12.53
N ALA A 54 1.67 3.42 -12.70
CA ALA A 54 1.11 4.32 -13.70
C ALA A 54 1.55 5.77 -13.46
N SER A 55 1.58 6.21 -12.20
CA SER A 55 2.09 7.53 -11.83
C SER A 55 3.57 7.69 -12.20
N ARG A 56 4.40 6.70 -11.87
CA ARG A 56 5.83 6.72 -12.21
C ARG A 56 6.08 6.65 -13.71
N TRP A 57 5.29 5.86 -14.44
CA TRP A 57 5.33 5.81 -15.89
C TRP A 57 5.00 7.18 -16.49
N ARG A 58 3.91 7.83 -16.06
CA ARG A 58 3.56 9.19 -16.51
C ARG A 58 4.65 10.20 -16.20
N THR A 59 5.23 10.13 -15.00
CA THR A 59 6.33 11.02 -14.59
C THR A 59 7.52 10.86 -15.53
N PHE A 60 7.92 9.62 -15.80
CA PHE A 60 9.00 9.29 -16.72
C PHE A 60 8.70 9.73 -18.17
N THR A 61 7.53 9.43 -18.71
CA THR A 61 7.20 9.79 -20.10
C THR A 61 7.05 11.30 -20.29
N THR A 62 6.60 12.02 -19.25
CA THR A 62 6.57 13.49 -19.26
C THR A 62 7.98 14.04 -19.30
N TRP A 63 8.86 13.55 -18.41
CA TRP A 63 10.28 13.92 -18.40
C TRP A 63 10.96 13.63 -19.74
N CYS A 64 10.69 12.48 -20.36
CA CYS A 64 11.18 12.14 -21.70
C CYS A 64 10.75 13.15 -22.76
N GLY A 65 9.46 13.54 -22.77
CA GLY A 65 8.95 14.55 -23.70
C GLY A 65 9.56 15.94 -23.49
N GLU A 66 9.78 16.34 -22.23
CA GLU A 66 10.38 17.63 -21.88
C GLU A 66 11.88 17.71 -22.22
N HIS A 67 12.61 16.59 -22.12
CA HIS A 67 14.06 16.53 -22.30
C HIS A 67 14.49 15.91 -23.64
N GLY A 68 13.54 15.61 -24.53
CA GLY A 68 13.81 15.08 -25.87
C GLY A 68 14.31 13.63 -25.93
N TRP A 69 13.98 12.80 -24.93
CA TRP A 69 14.36 11.39 -24.87
C TRP A 69 13.25 10.48 -25.43
N ASP A 70 13.62 9.42 -26.14
CA ASP A 70 12.69 8.34 -26.45
C ASP A 70 12.58 7.36 -25.26
N ALA A 71 11.35 7.04 -24.86
CA ALA A 71 11.07 6.19 -23.70
C ALA A 71 11.53 4.72 -23.88
N THR A 72 11.93 4.33 -25.09
CA THR A 72 12.48 3.02 -25.43
C THR A 72 14.01 2.95 -25.38
N GLU A 73 14.68 4.08 -25.16
CA GLU A 73 16.14 4.08 -25.05
C GLU A 73 16.60 3.48 -23.72
N PRO A 74 17.68 2.66 -23.72
CA PRO A 74 18.29 2.18 -22.48
C PRO A 74 18.76 3.32 -21.56
N GLY A 75 19.25 4.42 -22.15
CA GLY A 75 19.79 5.58 -21.43
C GLY A 75 18.72 6.43 -20.73
N ALA A 76 17.50 6.52 -21.29
CA ALA A 76 16.44 7.40 -20.79
C ALA A 76 16.08 7.12 -19.32
N VAL A 77 16.04 5.85 -18.89
CA VAL A 77 15.73 5.48 -17.50
C VAL A 77 16.85 5.92 -16.55
N LEU A 78 18.11 5.76 -16.94
CA LEU A 78 19.26 6.17 -16.12
C LEU A 78 19.31 7.69 -15.98
N SER A 79 19.12 8.42 -17.09
CA SER A 79 19.07 9.88 -17.12
C SER A 79 17.91 10.44 -16.29
N HIS A 80 16.73 9.82 -16.35
CA HIS A 80 15.59 10.20 -15.49
C HIS A 80 15.86 9.95 -14.00
N LEU A 81 16.55 8.85 -13.66
CA LEU A 81 16.90 8.56 -12.26
C LEU A 81 17.97 9.52 -11.72
N ALA A 82 18.92 9.93 -12.57
CA ALA A 82 19.89 10.97 -12.24
C ALA A 82 19.19 12.31 -11.99
N ASP A 83 18.28 12.72 -12.88
CA ASP A 83 17.47 13.94 -12.71
C ASP A 83 16.67 13.93 -11.38
N LEU A 84 16.02 12.81 -11.04
CA LEU A 84 15.35 12.68 -9.75
C LEU A 84 16.33 12.77 -8.56
N ALA A 85 17.53 12.24 -8.70
CA ALA A 85 18.55 12.33 -7.65
C ALA A 85 19.05 13.77 -7.47
N ASP A 86 19.27 14.49 -8.57
CA ASP A 86 19.69 15.90 -8.59
C ASP A 86 18.62 16.82 -7.99
N HIS A 87 17.34 16.46 -8.18
CA HIS A 87 16.20 17.11 -7.53
C HIS A 87 15.99 16.70 -6.05
N GLY A 88 16.88 15.86 -5.50
CA GLY A 88 16.91 15.49 -4.09
C GLY A 88 15.89 14.43 -3.68
N HIS A 89 15.41 13.60 -4.61
CA HIS A 89 14.51 12.51 -4.26
C HIS A 89 15.23 11.40 -3.45
N PRO A 90 14.59 10.80 -2.42
CA PRO A 90 15.20 9.73 -1.63
C PRO A 90 15.54 8.49 -2.46
N THR A 91 16.57 7.74 -2.05
CA THR A 91 17.01 6.49 -2.70
C THR A 91 15.89 5.47 -2.88
N GLY A 92 15.00 5.32 -1.88
CA GLY A 92 13.83 4.44 -1.99
C GLY A 92 12.84 4.85 -3.10
N THR A 93 12.78 6.14 -3.45
CA THR A 93 12.01 6.63 -4.60
C THR A 93 12.70 6.25 -5.91
N LEU A 94 14.03 6.41 -6.00
CA LEU A 94 14.84 6.02 -7.16
C LEU A 94 14.71 4.52 -7.44
N GLU A 95 14.86 3.68 -6.41
CA GLU A 95 14.68 2.22 -6.51
C GLU A 95 13.26 1.84 -6.98
N ALA A 96 12.24 2.57 -6.49
CA ALA A 96 10.87 2.32 -6.88
C ALA A 96 10.58 2.74 -8.34
N HIS A 97 11.18 3.82 -8.82
CA HIS A 97 11.16 4.21 -10.24
C HIS A 97 11.90 3.18 -11.10
N PHE A 98 13.15 2.83 -10.75
CA PHE A 98 13.94 1.83 -11.48
C PHE A 98 13.23 0.49 -11.60
N SER A 99 12.74 -0.07 -10.49
CA SER A 99 12.02 -1.35 -10.47
C SER A 99 10.73 -1.31 -11.30
N THR A 100 10.02 -0.18 -11.28
CA THR A 100 8.79 0.02 -12.07
C THR A 100 9.10 0.10 -13.56
N LEU A 101 10.02 0.98 -13.95
CA LEU A 101 10.33 1.27 -15.36
C LEU A 101 10.98 0.07 -16.04
N ARG A 102 11.86 -0.66 -15.34
CA ARG A 102 12.44 -1.91 -15.85
C ARG A 102 11.37 -2.96 -16.19
N GLY A 103 10.34 -3.08 -15.36
CA GLY A 103 9.25 -4.05 -15.59
C GLY A 103 8.21 -3.59 -16.61
N LEU A 104 7.91 -2.29 -16.69
CA LEU A 104 6.91 -1.75 -17.62
C LEU A 104 7.43 -1.64 -19.06
N ARG A 105 8.73 -1.40 -19.27
CA ARG A 105 9.33 -1.41 -20.62
C ARG A 105 9.26 -2.79 -21.30
N GLN A 106 9.14 -3.87 -20.51
CA GLN A 106 9.05 -5.25 -21.01
C GLN A 106 7.61 -5.71 -21.32
N ILE A 107 6.59 -5.03 -20.78
CA ILE A 107 5.21 -5.52 -20.81
C ILE A 107 4.27 -4.33 -21.04
N GLY A 108 3.97 -4.05 -22.31
CA GLY A 108 2.92 -3.11 -22.67
C GLY A 108 1.54 -3.69 -22.32
N THR A 109 0.97 -3.37 -21.16
CA THR A 109 -0.47 -3.40 -20.86
C THR A 109 -0.79 -2.97 -19.41
N SER A 110 -1.99 -2.42 -19.22
CA SER A 110 -2.51 -1.89 -17.94
C SER A 110 -3.51 -2.85 -17.26
N PRO A 111 -3.43 -3.16 -15.94
CA PRO A 111 -4.38 -4.09 -15.27
C PRO A 111 -5.30 -3.49 -14.16
N PRO A 112 -6.34 -4.25 -13.70
CA PRO A 112 -7.49 -3.77 -12.89
C PRO A 112 -7.51 -4.14 -11.38
N ALA A 113 -8.59 -3.79 -10.61
CA ALA A 113 -8.67 -3.53 -9.14
C ALA A 113 -9.41 -4.55 -8.17
N SER A 114 -9.18 -4.49 -6.83
CA SER A 114 -9.44 -5.51 -5.74
C SER A 114 -10.69 -5.32 -4.85
N THR A 115 -11.19 -6.36 -4.15
CA THR A 115 -12.47 -6.31 -3.40
C THR A 115 -12.37 -6.93 -1.98
N PHE A 116 -13.03 -6.33 -0.98
CA PHE A 116 -13.27 -6.90 0.36
C PHE A 116 -14.57 -7.73 0.39
N THR A 117 -14.73 -8.67 1.34
CA THR A 117 -16.03 -9.35 1.61
C THR A 117 -16.69 -8.79 2.86
N THR A 118 -18.01 -9.00 2.99
CA THR A 118 -18.86 -8.60 4.10
C THR A 118 -18.30 -9.02 5.47
N PRO A 119 -18.26 -8.11 6.47
CA PRO A 119 -17.93 -8.44 7.86
C PRO A 119 -18.99 -9.33 8.50
N ARG A 120 -18.59 -10.13 9.50
CA ARG A 120 -19.49 -10.95 10.32
C ARG A 120 -19.30 -10.64 11.79
N ILE A 121 -20.36 -10.19 12.47
CA ILE A 121 -20.41 -10.02 13.92
C ILE A 121 -20.83 -11.36 14.55
N THR A 122 -20.19 -11.75 15.65
CA THR A 122 -20.40 -13.02 16.35
C THR A 122 -20.09 -12.87 17.83
N THR A 123 -20.55 -13.78 18.67
CA THR A 123 -20.10 -13.88 20.07
C THR A 123 -19.10 -15.03 20.20
N VAL A 124 -18.01 -14.81 20.92
CA VAL A 124 -16.99 -15.82 21.23
C VAL A 124 -16.78 -15.92 22.73
N LYS A 125 -16.34 -17.07 23.22
CA LYS A 125 -15.95 -17.23 24.62
C LYS A 125 -14.45 -16.96 24.74
N VAL A 126 -14.08 -16.07 25.66
CA VAL A 126 -12.69 -15.72 25.97
C VAL A 126 -12.48 -15.92 27.45
N ASP A 127 -11.35 -16.48 27.85
CA ASP A 127 -11.03 -16.64 29.26
C ASP A 127 -10.77 -15.27 29.91
N ASP A 128 -11.49 -15.00 30.99
CA ASP A 128 -11.28 -13.81 31.80
C ASP A 128 -9.92 -13.93 32.51
N PRO A 129 -9.00 -12.96 32.33
CA PRO A 129 -7.68 -13.01 32.94
C PRO A 129 -7.72 -12.96 34.49
N ALA A 130 -8.77 -12.42 35.10
CA ALA A 130 -8.91 -12.34 36.56
C ALA A 130 -9.52 -13.61 37.15
N THR A 131 -10.50 -14.21 36.48
CA THR A 131 -11.27 -15.35 37.03
C THR A 131 -10.93 -16.70 36.39
N GLY A 132 -10.22 -16.69 35.27
CA GLY A 132 -9.90 -17.89 34.47
C GLY A 132 -11.12 -18.56 33.84
N ARG A 133 -12.31 -17.94 33.93
CA ARG A 133 -13.56 -18.49 33.42
C ARG A 133 -13.88 -17.91 32.04
N PRO A 134 -14.51 -18.69 31.15
CA PRO A 134 -14.88 -18.22 29.83
C PRO A 134 -16.04 -17.22 29.92
N VAL A 135 -15.80 -15.98 29.51
CA VAL A 135 -16.81 -14.93 29.38
C VAL A 135 -17.20 -14.73 27.90
N PRO A 136 -18.50 -14.51 27.60
CA PRO A 136 -18.92 -14.21 26.24
C PRO A 136 -18.53 -12.77 25.87
N VAL A 137 -17.84 -12.62 24.74
CA VAL A 137 -17.38 -11.33 24.20
C VAL A 137 -17.83 -11.20 22.75
N LYS A 138 -18.40 -10.05 22.38
CA LYS A 138 -18.71 -9.75 20.98
C LYS A 138 -17.42 -9.68 20.16
N ALA A 139 -17.46 -10.16 18.92
CA ALA A 139 -16.34 -10.20 18.02
C ALA A 139 -16.74 -9.93 16.57
N LEU A 140 -15.85 -9.28 15.85
CA LEU A 140 -15.97 -8.97 14.44
C LEU A 140 -14.95 -9.80 13.65
N VAL A 141 -15.46 -10.57 12.69
CA VAL A 141 -14.66 -11.39 11.78
C VAL A 141 -14.72 -10.78 10.38
N ILE A 142 -13.57 -10.38 9.85
CA ILE A 142 -13.44 -9.77 8.52
C ILE A 142 -12.62 -10.68 7.62
N LYS A 143 -13.22 -11.15 6.52
CA LYS A 143 -12.52 -11.96 5.52
C LYS A 143 -11.90 -11.08 4.44
N LEU A 144 -10.58 -10.94 4.47
CA LEU A 144 -9.78 -10.35 3.42
C LEU A 144 -9.59 -11.37 2.29
N ARG A 145 -10.18 -11.13 1.10
CA ARG A 145 -10.05 -12.07 -0.04
C ARG A 145 -8.68 -12.04 -0.71
N ARG A 146 -8.07 -10.87 -0.78
CA ARG A 146 -6.76 -10.64 -1.40
C ARG A 146 -6.01 -9.58 -0.64
N SER A 147 -4.69 -9.63 -0.70
CA SER A 147 -3.85 -8.62 -0.08
C SER A 147 -2.48 -8.54 -0.73
N LYS A 148 -1.71 -7.51 -0.37
CA LYS A 148 -0.36 -7.28 -0.89
C LYS A 148 0.61 -8.44 -0.65
N ALA A 149 0.51 -9.12 0.49
CA ALA A 149 1.40 -10.22 0.85
C ALA A 149 0.82 -11.61 0.51
N ASP A 150 -0.46 -11.71 0.13
CA ASP A 150 -1.14 -12.97 -0.17
C ASP A 150 -1.05 -13.27 -1.68
N GLN A 151 0.16 -13.63 -2.12
CA GLN A 151 0.45 -13.97 -3.52
C GLN A 151 -0.34 -15.18 -4.03
N ARG A 152 -0.88 -16.01 -3.11
CA ARG A 152 -1.67 -17.21 -3.44
C ARG A 152 -3.19 -16.99 -3.34
N ALA A 153 -3.63 -15.77 -3.00
CA ALA A 153 -5.04 -15.42 -2.79
C ALA A 153 -5.82 -16.39 -1.88
N ARG A 154 -5.15 -16.95 -0.85
CA ARG A 154 -5.78 -17.86 0.12
C ARG A 154 -6.85 -17.14 0.94
N GLY A 155 -6.75 -15.82 1.02
CA GLY A 155 -7.55 -14.98 1.89
C GLY A 155 -7.13 -15.16 3.36
N HIS A 156 -7.58 -14.22 4.20
CA HIS A 156 -7.29 -14.25 5.63
C HIS A 156 -8.44 -13.69 6.44
N GLU A 157 -8.65 -14.23 7.63
CA GLU A 157 -9.67 -13.76 8.57
C GLU A 157 -9.02 -12.91 9.66
N ILE A 158 -9.41 -11.64 9.73
CA ILE A 158 -9.08 -10.76 10.84
C ILE A 158 -10.18 -10.92 11.89
N ARG A 159 -9.78 -11.08 13.16
CA ARG A 159 -10.68 -11.17 14.31
C ARG A 159 -10.42 -9.99 15.22
N ILE A 160 -11.48 -9.25 15.55
CA ILE A 160 -11.45 -8.09 16.45
C ILE A 160 -12.42 -8.40 17.58
N LEU A 161 -11.98 -8.30 18.82
CA LEU A 161 -12.88 -8.40 19.99
C LEU A 161 -13.42 -7.02 20.32
N ALA A 162 -14.66 -6.95 20.81
CA ALA A 162 -15.19 -5.71 21.36
C ALA A 162 -14.33 -5.30 22.57
N PRO A 163 -13.85 -4.04 22.64
CA PRO A 163 -13.39 -3.49 23.89
C PRO A 163 -14.56 -3.44 24.88
N GLY A 164 -14.26 -3.46 26.18
CA GLY A 164 -15.29 -3.33 27.23
C GLY A 164 -15.89 -1.92 27.36
N ASP A 165 -15.48 -1.00 26.49
CA ASP A 165 -15.97 0.38 26.41
C ASP A 165 -16.76 0.54 25.10
N ASP A 166 -18.05 0.85 25.23
CA ASP A 166 -18.97 0.94 24.10
C ASP A 166 -18.69 2.16 23.20
N GLU A 167 -18.20 3.27 23.75
CA GLU A 167 -17.93 4.51 22.98
C GLU A 167 -16.81 4.30 21.96
N LEU A 168 -15.79 3.53 22.34
CA LEU A 168 -14.64 3.19 21.50
C LEU A 168 -14.78 1.84 20.79
N CYS A 169 -15.96 1.23 20.83
CA CYS A 169 -16.19 -0.11 20.29
C CYS A 169 -16.39 -0.08 18.76
N PRO A 170 -15.44 -0.64 17.96
CA PRO A 170 -15.57 -0.67 16.50
C PRO A 170 -16.70 -1.61 16.03
N ILE A 171 -17.16 -2.52 16.89
CA ILE A 171 -18.30 -3.40 16.58
C ILE A 171 -19.60 -2.61 16.71
N TRP A 172 -19.72 -1.80 17.76
CA TRP A 172 -20.89 -0.95 17.96
C TRP A 172 -21.01 0.11 16.86
N ALA A 173 -19.91 0.80 16.53
CA ALA A 173 -19.88 1.74 15.40
C ALA A 173 -20.25 1.08 14.05
N LEU A 174 -19.92 -0.21 13.87
CA LEU A 174 -20.34 -0.97 12.69
C LEU A 174 -21.83 -1.33 12.75
N GLU A 175 -22.37 -1.69 13.92
CA GLU A 175 -23.80 -1.96 14.11
C GLU A 175 -24.63 -0.72 13.76
N GLU A 176 -24.29 0.45 14.30
CA GLU A 176 -24.95 1.73 13.97
C GLU A 176 -24.88 2.03 12.47
N TRP A 177 -23.73 1.79 11.85
CA TRP A 177 -23.59 2.00 10.41
C TRP A 177 -24.46 1.05 9.57
N LEU A 178 -24.65 -0.19 10.03
CA LEU A 178 -25.55 -1.16 9.39
C LEU A 178 -27.02 -0.77 9.57
N GLU A 179 -27.39 -0.13 10.68
CA GLU A 179 -28.75 0.40 10.88
C GLU A 179 -29.08 1.51 9.88
N VAL A 180 -28.13 2.41 9.59
CA VAL A 180 -28.27 3.41 8.51
C VAL A 180 -28.53 2.73 7.16
N PHE A 181 -27.88 1.59 6.89
CA PHE A 181 -28.11 0.83 5.66
C PHE A 181 -29.43 0.09 5.64
N ALA A 182 -29.88 -0.42 6.78
CA ALA A 182 -31.19 -1.03 6.89
C ALA A 182 -32.29 0.01 6.60
N ALA A 183 -32.16 1.21 7.17
CA ALA A 183 -33.10 2.31 6.95
C ALA A 183 -33.15 2.79 5.49
N ASP A 184 -32.01 2.85 4.79
CA ASP A 184 -31.96 3.22 3.35
C ASP A 184 -32.27 2.04 2.40
N GLY A 185 -32.59 0.85 2.92
CA GLY A 185 -32.91 -0.34 2.11
C GLY A 185 -31.72 -0.94 1.38
N GLN A 186 -30.49 -0.70 1.86
CA GLN A 186 -29.24 -1.09 1.22
C GLN A 186 -28.42 -2.12 2.03
N LEU A 187 -29.02 -2.86 2.96
CA LEU A 187 -28.28 -3.79 3.84
C LEU A 187 -27.50 -4.88 3.07
N ALA A 188 -28.07 -5.37 1.96
CA ALA A 188 -27.42 -6.36 1.09
C ALA A 188 -26.43 -5.74 0.07
N ALA A 189 -26.43 -4.42 -0.08
CA ALA A 189 -25.64 -3.73 -1.10
C ALA A 189 -24.15 -3.71 -0.73
N ARG A 190 -23.30 -3.71 -1.76
CA ARG A 190 -21.85 -3.52 -1.62
C ARG A 190 -21.45 -2.18 -2.23
N PRO A 191 -20.34 -1.58 -1.78
CA PRO A 191 -19.41 -2.01 -0.70
C PRO A 191 -19.86 -1.60 0.72
N LEU A 192 -19.15 -2.06 1.76
CA LEU A 192 -19.48 -1.76 3.17
C LEU A 192 -19.26 -0.28 3.51
N LEU A 193 -18.11 0.28 3.15
CA LEU A 193 -17.84 1.71 3.34
C LEU A 193 -18.23 2.43 2.05
N ARG A 194 -19.24 3.29 2.15
CA ARG A 194 -19.91 3.93 1.02
C ARG A 194 -19.70 5.43 1.04
N ARG A 195 -19.69 6.02 -0.15
CA ARG A 195 -19.69 7.47 -0.30
C ARG A 195 -21.02 8.03 0.18
N ILE A 196 -20.96 9.21 0.80
CA ILE A 196 -22.11 10.05 1.11
C ILE A 196 -21.89 11.37 0.39
N ASP A 197 -22.89 11.85 -0.36
CA ASP A 197 -22.82 13.19 -0.97
C ASP A 197 -23.43 14.26 -0.05
N ARG A 198 -23.35 15.53 -0.48
CA ARG A 198 -23.88 16.67 0.29
C ARG A 198 -25.41 16.66 0.46
N HIS A 199 -26.12 15.82 -0.30
CA HIS A 199 -27.58 15.69 -0.25
C HIS A 199 -28.02 14.48 0.58
N GLY A 200 -27.07 13.75 1.20
CA GLY A 200 -27.34 12.57 2.01
C GLY A 200 -27.52 11.28 1.20
N ASN A 201 -27.28 11.30 -0.12
CA ASN A 201 -27.35 10.07 -0.90
C ASN A 201 -26.20 9.14 -0.50
N ILE A 202 -26.48 7.83 -0.43
CA ILE A 202 -25.51 6.82 0.00
C ILE A 202 -25.16 5.88 -1.16
N GLY A 203 -23.86 5.63 -1.30
CA GLY A 203 -23.33 4.58 -2.16
C GLY A 203 -23.50 4.89 -3.64
N ALA A 204 -24.14 3.96 -4.35
CA ALA A 204 -24.36 4.06 -5.79
C ALA A 204 -25.22 5.28 -6.18
N LYS A 205 -26.11 5.73 -5.27
CA LYS A 205 -26.94 6.94 -5.44
C LYS A 205 -26.07 8.22 -5.45
N ALA A 206 -24.99 8.24 -4.67
CA ALA A 206 -24.01 9.33 -4.61
C ALA A 206 -22.88 9.22 -5.66
N ALA A 207 -22.91 8.17 -6.49
CA ALA A 207 -21.84 7.84 -7.43
C ALA A 207 -22.15 8.35 -8.84
N ASP A 208 -21.75 9.59 -9.11
CA ASP A 208 -21.76 10.19 -10.45
C ASP A 208 -20.52 9.78 -11.29
N ARG A 209 -19.50 9.19 -10.66
CA ARG A 209 -18.27 8.77 -11.36
C ARG A 209 -18.35 7.33 -11.88
N HIS A 210 -17.92 7.12 -13.12
CA HIS A 210 -17.71 5.80 -13.71
C HIS A 210 -16.71 4.99 -12.86
N THR A 211 -17.09 3.78 -12.47
CA THR A 211 -16.25 2.85 -11.71
C THR A 211 -15.90 1.65 -12.57
N LYS A 212 -14.61 1.38 -12.77
CA LYS A 212 -14.13 0.23 -13.58
C LYS A 212 -14.60 -1.14 -13.06
N ASP A 213 -14.91 -1.24 -11.77
CA ASP A 213 -15.45 -2.45 -11.12
C ASP A 213 -16.87 -2.15 -10.60
N PRO A 214 -17.92 -2.75 -11.18
CA PRO A 214 -19.29 -2.59 -10.71
C PRO A 214 -19.48 -2.92 -9.23
N LEU A 215 -18.71 -3.87 -8.66
CA LEU A 215 -18.80 -4.25 -7.25
C LEU A 215 -18.27 -3.18 -6.29
N ARG A 216 -17.56 -2.17 -6.82
CA ARG A 216 -17.04 -1.02 -6.07
C ARG A 216 -17.87 0.24 -6.28
N ARG A 217 -18.87 0.22 -7.16
CA ARG A 217 -19.67 1.40 -7.44
C ARG A 217 -20.29 1.91 -6.13
N GLY A 218 -20.08 3.19 -5.84
CA GLY A 218 -20.55 3.79 -4.58
C GLY A 218 -19.64 3.61 -3.37
N GLY A 219 -18.50 2.93 -3.50
CA GLY A 219 -17.52 2.82 -2.43
C GLY A 219 -16.66 4.05 -2.23
N ILE A 220 -16.12 4.18 -1.02
CA ILE A 220 -15.05 5.16 -0.74
C ILE A 220 -13.71 4.67 -1.31
N THR A 221 -12.84 5.62 -1.67
CA THR A 221 -11.50 5.33 -2.19
C THR A 221 -10.46 5.32 -1.06
N ALA A 222 -9.24 4.87 -1.35
CA ALA A 222 -8.13 4.96 -0.40
C ALA A 222 -7.79 6.42 -0.04
N GLU A 223 -7.96 7.33 -1.01
CA GLU A 223 -7.82 8.77 -0.81
C GLU A 223 -8.89 9.28 0.18
N THR A 224 -10.16 8.92 -0.02
CA THR A 224 -11.23 9.27 0.93
C THR A 224 -10.95 8.73 2.34
N VAL A 225 -10.41 7.52 2.48
CA VAL A 225 -10.00 6.98 3.79
C VAL A 225 -8.87 7.83 4.40
N SER A 226 -7.88 8.23 3.61
CA SER A 226 -6.79 9.10 4.06
C SER A 226 -7.30 10.47 4.52
N ASP A 227 -8.24 11.04 3.77
CA ASP A 227 -8.85 12.33 4.07
C ASP A 227 -9.71 12.25 5.33
N LEU A 228 -10.50 11.19 5.50
CA LEU A 228 -11.26 10.93 6.72
C LEU A 228 -10.33 10.89 7.93
N VAL A 229 -9.27 10.08 7.89
CA VAL A 229 -8.31 10.00 9.02
C VAL A 229 -7.66 11.36 9.31
N THR A 230 -7.26 12.10 8.28
CA THR A 230 -6.59 13.39 8.45
C THR A 230 -7.54 14.47 8.96
N SER A 231 -8.78 14.50 8.46
CA SER A 231 -9.81 15.46 8.89
C SER A 231 -10.30 15.18 10.31
N THR A 232 -10.55 13.93 10.66
CA THR A 232 -10.89 13.54 12.04
C THR A 232 -9.76 13.88 13.01
N ALA A 233 -8.50 13.64 12.63
CA ALA A 233 -7.36 14.01 13.48
C ALA A 233 -7.24 15.52 13.71
N ARG A 234 -7.66 16.35 12.74
CA ARG A 234 -7.73 17.80 12.91
C ARG A 234 -8.91 18.22 13.77
N ALA A 235 -10.09 17.63 13.53
CA ALA A 235 -11.30 17.91 14.30
C ALA A 235 -11.15 17.52 15.78
N ALA A 236 -10.29 16.54 16.09
CA ALA A 236 -9.94 16.12 17.44
C ALA A 236 -8.67 16.84 17.99
N ASP A 237 -8.19 17.89 17.34
CA ASP A 237 -7.00 18.67 17.74
C ASP A 237 -5.71 17.85 17.95
N LEU A 238 -5.61 16.67 17.33
CA LEU A 238 -4.44 15.79 17.43
C LEU A 238 -3.31 16.20 16.49
N THR A 239 -3.61 17.04 15.51
CA THR A 239 -2.67 17.59 14.53
C THR A 239 -2.84 19.11 14.52
N PRO A 240 -1.78 19.89 14.78
CA PRO A 240 -1.89 21.34 14.77
C PRO A 240 -2.33 21.81 13.38
N THR A 241 -3.36 22.66 13.34
CA THR A 241 -3.80 23.28 12.10
C THR A 241 -3.00 24.57 11.89
N PRO A 242 -2.27 24.72 10.77
CA PRO A 242 -1.47 25.91 10.56
C PRO A 242 -2.35 27.17 10.50
N THR A 243 -1.94 28.22 11.20
CA THR A 243 -2.64 29.52 11.19
C THR A 243 -2.58 30.16 9.81
N ALA A 244 -3.43 31.18 9.57
CA ALA A 244 -3.38 31.94 8.32
C ALA A 244 -2.01 32.60 8.13
N GLU A 245 -1.42 33.11 9.21
CA GLU A 245 -0.09 33.73 9.23
C GLU A 245 1.01 32.72 8.90
N GLU A 246 0.98 31.52 9.49
CA GLU A 246 1.95 30.46 9.18
C GLU A 246 1.87 30.01 7.71
N LYS A 247 0.66 29.94 7.15
CA LYS A 247 0.46 29.64 5.72
C LYS A 247 0.98 30.76 4.82
N ALA A 248 0.74 32.02 5.20
CA ALA A 248 1.24 33.18 4.47
C ALA A 248 2.77 33.22 4.50
N ALA A 249 3.39 33.03 5.67
CA ALA A 249 4.83 32.96 5.84
C ALA A 249 5.46 31.81 5.02
N ALA A 250 4.86 30.62 5.03
CA ALA A 250 5.32 29.51 4.20
C ALA A 250 5.23 29.80 2.69
N THR A 251 4.21 30.56 2.27
CA THR A 251 4.04 30.99 0.87
C THR A 251 5.08 32.04 0.50
N ALA A 252 5.29 33.04 1.37
CA ALA A 252 6.31 34.08 1.19
C ALA A 252 7.72 33.47 1.11
N ALA A 253 8.08 32.58 2.03
CA ALA A 253 9.38 31.90 2.02
C ALA A 253 9.61 31.08 0.73
N LYS A 254 8.54 30.49 0.16
CA LYS A 254 8.62 29.84 -1.15
C LYS A 254 8.88 30.86 -2.25
N GLN A 255 8.13 31.96 -2.29
CA GLN A 255 8.29 32.99 -3.31
C GLN A 255 9.68 33.63 -3.27
N GLU A 256 10.19 33.94 -2.08
CA GLU A 256 11.53 34.48 -1.86
C GLU A 256 12.61 33.51 -2.35
N ALA A 257 12.51 32.22 -2.02
CA ALA A 257 13.47 31.21 -2.50
C ALA A 257 13.48 31.08 -4.03
N TYR A 258 12.31 31.14 -4.68
CA TYR A 258 12.22 31.09 -6.14
C TYR A 258 12.72 32.39 -6.80
N ALA A 259 12.45 33.55 -6.20
CA ALA A 259 12.98 34.82 -6.68
C ALA A 259 14.51 34.88 -6.56
N ALA A 260 15.06 34.46 -5.42
CA ALA A 260 16.50 34.37 -5.19
C ALA A 260 17.17 33.38 -6.15
N ALA A 261 16.54 32.23 -6.40
CA ALA A 261 17.03 31.27 -7.38
C ALA A 261 16.99 31.80 -8.82
N GLY A 262 15.96 32.58 -9.18
CA GLY A 262 15.86 33.23 -10.49
C GLY A 262 16.86 34.37 -10.70
N ALA A 263 17.34 34.98 -9.62
CA ALA A 263 18.37 36.02 -9.64
C ALA A 263 19.80 35.48 -9.53
N ALA A 264 19.98 34.16 -9.35
CA ALA A 264 21.29 33.56 -9.20
C ALA A 264 22.10 33.61 -10.51
N PRO A 265 23.41 33.91 -10.46
CA PRO A 265 24.26 34.03 -11.65
C PRO A 265 24.52 32.68 -12.34
N THR A 266 24.36 31.57 -11.63
CA THR A 266 24.57 30.22 -12.16
C THR A 266 23.43 29.27 -11.77
N ALA A 267 23.22 28.23 -12.59
CA ALA A 267 22.24 27.18 -12.29
C ALA A 267 22.59 26.40 -11.01
N GLU A 268 23.88 26.26 -10.69
CA GLU A 268 24.36 25.58 -9.48
C GLU A 268 24.00 26.37 -8.21
N GLU A 269 24.17 27.69 -8.23
CA GLU A 269 23.76 28.58 -7.14
C GLU A 269 22.24 28.58 -6.96
N ALA A 270 21.47 28.66 -8.07
CA ALA A 270 20.01 28.54 -8.04
C ALA A 270 19.56 27.22 -7.39
N GLY A 271 20.20 26.11 -7.76
CA GLY A 271 19.95 24.79 -7.19
C GLY A 271 20.22 24.74 -5.69
N THR A 272 21.31 25.36 -5.23
CA THR A 272 21.70 25.42 -3.82
C THR A 272 20.69 26.19 -2.98
N ILE A 273 20.21 27.34 -3.48
CA ILE A 273 19.16 28.15 -2.81
C ILE A 273 17.88 27.34 -2.64
N LEU A 274 17.40 26.70 -3.72
CA LEU A 274 16.19 25.89 -3.67
C LEU A 274 16.36 24.67 -2.76
N LYS A 275 17.54 24.06 -2.73
CA LYS A 275 17.86 22.94 -1.84
C LYS A 275 17.82 23.36 -0.37
N ALA A 276 18.40 24.52 -0.02
CA ALA A 276 18.36 25.06 1.33
C ALA A 276 16.91 25.32 1.79
N TRP A 277 16.11 25.99 0.96
CA TRP A 277 14.68 26.20 1.25
C TRP A 277 13.92 24.89 1.41
N ARG A 278 14.09 23.92 0.51
CA ARG A 278 13.44 22.59 0.61
C ARG A 278 13.81 21.90 1.92
N THR A 279 15.06 22.01 2.35
CA THR A 279 15.58 21.42 3.58
C THR A 279 14.91 22.05 4.81
N ALA A 280 14.87 23.38 4.88
CA ALA A 280 14.18 24.12 5.94
C ALA A 280 12.68 23.81 5.97
N ALA A 281 12.02 23.81 4.80
CA ALA A 281 10.61 23.48 4.66
C ALA A 281 10.32 22.01 5.05
N TRP A 282 11.25 21.09 4.83
CA TRP A 282 11.13 19.70 5.26
C TRP A 282 11.30 19.57 6.78
N ALA A 283 12.29 20.24 7.37
CA ALA A 283 12.50 20.27 8.81
C ALA A 283 11.27 20.83 9.56
N ALA A 284 10.73 21.98 9.12
CA ALA A 284 9.51 22.54 9.68
C ALA A 284 8.31 21.58 9.56
N ARG A 285 8.20 20.87 8.43
CA ARG A 285 7.15 19.86 8.21
C ARG A 285 7.30 18.63 9.11
N GLN A 286 8.52 18.25 9.49
CA GLN A 286 8.79 17.12 10.37
C GLN A 286 8.56 17.45 11.85
N ALA A 287 8.75 18.71 12.26
CA ALA A 287 8.47 19.16 13.62
C ALA A 287 6.97 19.06 13.97
N VAL A 288 6.09 19.15 12.97
CA VAL A 288 4.64 19.04 13.15
C VAL A 288 4.23 17.56 13.24
N ARG A 289 3.55 17.19 14.34
CA ARG A 289 2.92 15.88 14.49
C ARG A 289 1.96 15.63 13.33
N ARG A 290 2.01 14.45 12.71
CA ARG A 290 1.11 14.06 11.60
C ARG A 290 0.42 12.74 11.87
N ILE A 291 -0.88 12.72 11.66
CA ILE A 291 -1.68 11.50 11.65
C ILE A 291 -2.10 11.21 10.21
N THR A 292 -1.80 9.99 9.76
CA THR A 292 -2.13 9.49 8.41
C THR A 292 -2.76 8.11 8.52
N GLY A 293 -3.28 7.56 7.41
CA GLY A 293 -3.83 6.20 7.41
C GLY A 293 -2.84 5.13 7.92
N HIS A 294 -1.53 5.29 7.69
CA HIS A 294 -0.53 4.35 8.23
C HIS A 294 -0.30 4.51 9.74
N SER A 295 -0.59 5.69 10.30
CA SER A 295 -0.51 5.95 11.74
C SER A 295 -1.47 5.06 12.53
N MET A 296 -2.66 4.75 11.98
CA MET A 296 -3.63 3.83 12.62
C MET A 296 -3.07 2.43 12.80
N ARG A 297 -2.28 1.94 11.83
CA ARG A 297 -1.62 0.63 11.93
C ARG A 297 -0.41 0.68 12.88
N ARG A 298 0.41 1.73 12.78
CA ARG A 298 1.59 1.92 13.64
C ARG A 298 1.22 2.05 15.11
N GLY A 299 0.28 2.94 15.44
CA GLY A 299 -0.13 3.21 16.82
C GLY A 299 -0.69 1.96 17.50
N CYS A 300 -1.54 1.21 16.81
CA CYS A 300 -2.08 -0.06 17.32
C CYS A 300 -0.98 -1.09 17.63
N MET A 301 0.03 -1.23 16.74
CA MET A 301 1.18 -2.11 17.02
C MET A 301 1.97 -1.66 18.24
N GLN A 302 2.25 -0.36 18.36
CA GLN A 302 3.01 0.18 19.48
C GLN A 302 2.25 0.02 20.80
N ALA A 303 0.94 0.26 20.81
CA ALA A 303 0.10 0.05 21.98
C ALA A 303 0.09 -1.42 22.44
N MET A 304 -0.04 -2.38 21.51
CA MET A 304 0.01 -3.80 21.85
C MET A 304 1.37 -4.23 22.39
N LEU A 305 2.46 -3.72 21.80
CA LEU A 305 3.82 -4.01 22.28
C LEU A 305 4.06 -3.39 23.66
N GLY A 306 3.62 -2.14 23.89
CA GLY A 306 3.69 -1.48 25.19
C GLY A 306 2.85 -2.16 26.27
N ALA A 307 1.75 -2.82 25.89
CA ALA A 307 0.96 -3.67 26.78
C ALA A 307 1.58 -5.07 27.04
N GLY A 308 2.77 -5.35 26.50
CA GLY A 308 3.50 -6.60 26.72
C GLY A 308 3.06 -7.77 25.84
N HIS A 309 2.28 -7.54 24.78
CA HIS A 309 1.91 -8.64 23.89
C HIS A 309 3.12 -9.18 23.12
N PRO A 310 3.25 -10.52 22.95
CA PRO A 310 4.37 -11.11 22.22
C PRO A 310 4.51 -10.55 20.79
N ALA A 311 5.73 -10.13 20.43
CA ALA A 311 6.03 -9.49 19.16
C ALA A 311 5.57 -10.31 17.93
N GLU A 312 5.67 -11.64 18.01
CA GLU A 312 5.20 -12.55 16.95
C GLU A 312 3.68 -12.48 16.75
N LYS A 313 2.91 -12.38 17.84
CA LYS A 313 1.45 -12.22 17.80
C LYS A 313 1.07 -10.85 17.23
N VAL A 314 1.79 -9.80 17.61
CA VAL A 314 1.60 -8.44 17.07
C VAL A 314 1.97 -8.38 15.57
N ALA A 315 3.06 -9.02 15.16
CA ALA A 315 3.46 -9.12 13.75
C ALA A 315 2.43 -9.88 12.93
N LEU A 316 1.89 -10.99 13.46
CA LEU A 316 0.83 -11.76 12.81
C LEU A 316 -0.45 -10.92 12.66
N HIS A 317 -0.90 -10.29 13.75
CA HIS A 317 -2.08 -9.41 13.76
C HIS A 317 -1.92 -8.27 12.72
N SER A 318 -0.78 -7.58 12.77
CA SER A 318 -0.50 -6.45 11.89
C SER A 318 -0.05 -6.85 10.50
N ARG A 319 0.14 -8.15 10.22
CA ARG A 319 0.55 -8.70 8.92
C ARG A 319 1.94 -8.23 8.46
N HIS A 320 2.87 -8.13 9.40
CA HIS A 320 4.29 -7.93 9.13
C HIS A 320 5.02 -9.27 9.10
N SER A 321 6.06 -9.36 8.29
CA SER A 321 7.00 -10.48 8.38
C SER A 321 7.87 -10.25 9.60
N VAL A 322 7.88 -11.19 10.55
CA VAL A 322 8.72 -11.12 11.76
C VAL A 322 10.20 -10.98 11.39
N SER A 323 10.62 -11.56 10.26
CA SER A 323 11.99 -11.54 9.76
C SER A 323 12.42 -10.26 9.02
N ARG A 324 11.54 -9.26 8.86
CA ARG A 324 11.90 -8.02 8.15
C ARG A 324 12.21 -6.90 9.15
N SER A 325 13.32 -6.22 8.90
CA SER A 325 13.75 -5.00 9.61
C SER A 325 12.65 -3.94 9.76
N ALA A 326 11.70 -3.90 8.83
CA ALA A 326 10.54 -3.01 8.88
C ALA A 326 9.64 -3.23 10.11
N PHE A 327 9.59 -4.43 10.69
CA PHE A 327 8.88 -4.68 11.95
C PHE A 327 9.75 -4.34 13.16
N ASP A 328 11.07 -4.56 13.08
CA ASP A 328 12.02 -4.26 14.16
C ASP A 328 12.06 -2.77 14.53
N VAL A 329 11.70 -1.87 13.60
CA VAL A 329 11.53 -0.44 13.87
C VAL A 329 10.46 -0.17 14.95
N TYR A 330 9.51 -1.09 15.14
CA TYR A 330 8.45 -0.94 16.15
C TYR A 330 8.77 -1.59 17.49
N ARG A 331 9.86 -2.36 17.60
CA ARG A 331 10.29 -3.00 18.85
C ARG A 331 11.12 -2.02 19.66
N GLU A 332 10.84 -1.92 20.95
CA GLU A 332 11.83 -1.37 21.88
C GLU A 332 13.02 -2.34 21.91
N LYS A 333 14.23 -1.83 21.61
CA LYS A 333 15.44 -2.66 21.46
C LYS A 333 16.01 -3.16 22.79
N LYS A 334 15.45 -2.74 23.91
CA LYS A 334 15.97 -3.07 25.25
C LYS A 334 15.06 -4.11 25.89
N LEU A 335 15.59 -5.30 26.11
CA LEU A 335 14.98 -6.27 27.03
C LEU A 335 14.93 -5.63 28.41
N THR A 336 13.82 -5.77 29.12
CA THR A 336 13.82 -5.44 30.55
C THR A 336 14.73 -6.42 31.30
N TRP A 337 15.21 -6.04 32.49
CA TRP A 337 15.98 -6.96 33.33
C TRP A 337 15.19 -8.22 33.69
N ALA A 338 13.85 -8.15 33.70
CA ALA A 338 13.00 -9.30 33.93
C ALA A 338 13.00 -10.31 32.76
N GLU A 339 13.25 -9.83 31.53
CA GLU A 339 13.23 -10.59 30.26
C GLU A 339 14.64 -10.96 29.78
N ALA A 340 15.68 -10.62 30.56
CA ALA A 340 17.06 -10.98 30.24
C ALA A 340 17.17 -12.51 30.15
N THR A 341 17.60 -13.02 29.00
CA THR A 341 17.77 -14.47 28.76
C THR A 341 18.81 -15.11 29.66
N THR A 342 19.70 -14.31 30.26
CA THR A 342 20.69 -14.72 31.25
C THR A 342 20.12 -14.86 32.66
N ARG A 343 18.85 -14.50 32.91
CA ARG A 343 18.23 -14.61 34.23
C ARG A 343 18.23 -16.05 34.75
N GLY A 344 18.05 -17.04 33.88
CA GLY A 344 18.13 -18.46 34.26
C GLY A 344 19.53 -18.94 34.66
N VAL A 345 20.57 -18.13 34.42
CA VAL A 345 21.97 -18.42 34.79
C VAL A 345 22.37 -17.71 36.08
N LEU A 346 21.53 -16.79 36.57
CA LEU A 346 21.69 -16.20 37.90
C LEU A 346 21.06 -17.16 38.90
N ASP A 347 21.88 -18.08 39.42
CA ASP A 347 21.58 -18.82 40.63
C ASP A 347 21.57 -17.82 41.81
N LEU A 348 20.46 -17.07 41.93
CA LEU A 348 20.17 -16.27 43.11
C LEU A 348 19.67 -17.23 44.18
N ALA A 349 20.61 -18.02 44.70
CA ALA A 349 20.44 -18.72 45.95
C ALA A 349 20.45 -17.69 47.10
N ALA A 350 19.39 -17.76 47.91
CA ALA A 350 19.05 -17.01 49.12
C ALA A 350 18.40 -15.62 48.93
#